data_AF-A0A9D5K253-F1
#
_entry.id   AF-A0A9D5K253-F1
#
_cell.length_a   1.000
_cell.length_b   1.000
_cell.length_c   1.000
_cell.angle_alpha   90.00
_cell.angle_beta   90.00
_cell.angle_gamma   90.00
#
_symmetry.space_group_name_H-M   'P 1'
#
loop_
_entity.id
_entity.type
_entity.pdbx_description
1 polymer ?
#
loop_
_entity_poly.entity_id
_entity_poly.type
_entity_poly.pdbx_seq_one_letter_code
_entity_poly.pdbx_strand_id
1 'polypeptide(L)'
;MSVTVPVRSILNESKPMPRPEHSAPALENGLRILEMLAATDQPIGFNRIAENLSVSRASVVRLLRVLQKSDYVIKDEESGKYRA
;
A
#
# COMPACT_ATOMS: atom_id res chain seq x y z
N MET A 1 25.14 57.41 -27.63
CA MET A 1 24.63 56.11 -28.13
C MET A 1 24.72 55.11 -26.98
N SER A 2 23.62 54.90 -26.25
CA SER A 2 23.56 53.93 -25.16
C SER A 2 22.98 52.63 -25.70
N VAL A 3 23.76 51.55 -25.66
CA VAL A 3 23.29 50.23 -26.07
C VAL A 3 22.75 49.53 -24.82
N THR A 4 21.42 49.45 -24.71
CA THR A 4 20.74 48.62 -23.72
C THR A 4 20.88 47.16 -24.13
N VAL A 5 21.60 46.37 -23.34
CA VAL A 5 21.66 44.92 -23.50
C VAL A 5 20.45 44.32 -22.75
N PRO A 6 19.53 43.60 -23.41
CA PRO A 6 18.46 42.92 -22.69
C PRO A 6 19.06 41.71 -21.96
N VAL A 7 19.04 41.76 -20.63
CA VAL A 7 19.32 40.59 -19.77
C VAL A 7 18.24 39.54 -20.08
N ARG A 8 18.59 38.54 -20.90
CA ARG A 8 17.77 37.33 -21.03
C ARG A 8 17.83 36.60 -19.69
N SER A 9 16.78 36.76 -18.91
CA SER A 9 16.50 35.96 -17.72
C SER A 9 16.31 34.50 -18.14
N ILE A 10 17.40 33.73 -18.08
CA ILE A 10 17.37 32.27 -18.13
C ILE A 10 17.00 31.74 -16.74
N LEU A 11 15.78 32.05 -16.28
CA LEU A 11 15.15 31.27 -15.22
C LEU A 11 14.70 29.96 -15.87
N ASN A 12 15.60 28.98 -15.86
CA ASN A 12 15.27 27.59 -16.05
C ASN A 12 14.25 27.22 -14.98
N GLU A 13 12.97 27.17 -15.33
CA GLU A 13 11.92 26.58 -14.51
C GLU A 13 12.26 25.09 -14.34
N SER A 14 13.01 24.79 -13.29
CA SER A 14 13.24 23.43 -12.84
C SER A 14 11.89 22.80 -12.54
N LYS A 15 11.31 22.08 -13.50
CA LYS A 15 10.13 21.25 -13.29
C LYS A 15 10.38 20.44 -12.02
N PRO A 16 9.57 20.60 -10.95
CA PRO A 16 9.82 19.88 -9.71
C PRO A 16 9.81 18.39 -10.07
N MET A 17 10.94 17.72 -9.86
CA MET A 17 10.99 16.27 -10.00
C MET A 17 9.95 15.70 -9.02
N PRO A 18 9.07 14.79 -9.46
CA PRO A 18 8.14 14.15 -8.54
C PRO A 18 8.98 13.54 -7.42
N ARG A 19 8.85 14.08 -6.21
CA ARG A 19 9.40 13.43 -5.03
C ARG A 19 8.70 12.08 -4.99
N PRO A 20 9.44 10.94 -5.01
CA PRO A 20 8.78 9.66 -4.87
C PRO A 20 7.96 9.74 -3.60
N GLU A 21 6.64 9.68 -3.74
CA GLU A 21 5.79 9.56 -2.57
C GLU A 21 6.29 8.33 -1.82
N HIS A 22 6.50 8.46 -0.51
CA HIS A 22 6.90 7.35 0.35
C HIS A 22 5.74 6.35 0.53
N SER A 23 5.03 6.03 -0.55
CA SER A 23 3.99 5.03 -0.55
C SER A 23 4.62 3.68 -0.83
N ALA A 24 4.32 2.73 0.05
CA ALA A 24 4.62 1.33 -0.17
C ALA A 24 3.28 0.59 -0.14
N PRO A 25 2.51 0.62 -1.24
CA PRO A 25 1.11 0.16 -1.23
C PRO A 25 0.96 -1.28 -0.73
N ALA A 26 1.91 -2.16 -1.04
CA ALA A 26 1.88 -3.54 -0.54
C ALA A 26 2.03 -3.63 0.98
N LEU A 27 2.91 -2.83 1.58
CA LEU A 27 3.11 -2.77 3.02
C LEU A 27 1.86 -2.17 3.70
N GLU A 28 1.37 -1.05 3.20
CA GLU A 28 0.16 -0.38 3.72
C GLU A 28 -1.04 -1.34 3.71
N ASN A 29 -1.27 -2.07 2.62
CA ASN A 29 -2.33 -3.07 2.54
C ASN A 29 -2.08 -4.27 3.47
N GLY A 30 -0.83 -4.70 3.64
CA GLY A 30 -0.47 -5.76 4.59
C GLY A 30 -0.79 -5.36 6.04
N LEU A 31 -0.42 -4.14 6.43
CA LEU A 31 -0.74 -3.57 7.75
C LEU A 31 -2.26 -3.47 7.96
N ARG A 32 -3.00 -3.02 6.94
CA ARG A 32 -4.46 -2.93 7.01
C ARG A 32 -5.14 -4.29 7.22
N ILE A 33 -4.59 -5.37 6.64
CA ILE A 33 -5.07 -6.74 6.91
C ILE A 33 -4.86 -7.09 8.39
N LEU A 34 -3.67 -6.82 8.93
CA LEU A 34 -3.36 -7.12 10.34
C LEU A 34 -4.24 -6.32 11.30
N GLU A 35 -4.43 -5.03 11.05
CA GLU A 35 -5.35 -4.18 11.82
C GLU A 35 -6.78 -4.75 11.81
N MET A 36 -7.25 -5.18 10.63
CA MET A 36 -8.61 -5.71 10.50
C MET A 36 -8.78 -7.05 11.23
N LEU A 37 -7.76 -7.90 11.21
CA LEU A 37 -7.77 -9.19 11.93
C LEU A 37 -7.62 -9.00 13.44
N ALA A 38 -6.81 -8.05 13.90
CA ALA A 38 -6.61 -7.77 15.32
C ALA A 38 -7.78 -7.02 15.96
N ALA A 39 -8.64 -6.37 15.16
CA ALA A 39 -9.81 -5.64 15.65
C ALA A 39 -10.93 -6.55 16.19
N THR A 40 -10.82 -7.87 16.03
CA THR A 40 -11.83 -8.82 16.50
C THR A 40 -11.21 -10.17 16.85
N ASP A 41 -11.73 -10.83 17.88
CA ASP A 41 -11.34 -12.22 18.21
C ASP A 41 -11.94 -13.26 17.25
N GLN A 42 -12.82 -12.85 16.33
CA GLN A 42 -13.50 -13.74 15.40
C GLN A 42 -12.71 -13.89 14.09
N PRO A 43 -12.48 -15.12 13.60
CA PRO A 43 -11.82 -15.32 12.32
C PRO A 43 -12.56 -14.65 11.15
N ILE A 44 -11.83 -14.01 10.25
CA ILE A 44 -12.37 -13.26 9.10
C ILE A 44 -12.22 -14.05 7.81
N GLY A 45 -13.29 -14.15 7.02
CA GLY A 45 -13.26 -14.82 5.72
C GLY A 45 -12.55 -14.01 4.63
N PHE A 46 -11.96 -14.71 3.66
CA PHE A 46 -11.23 -14.10 2.53
C PHE A 46 -12.01 -13.00 1.80
N ASN A 47 -13.30 -13.22 1.49
CA ASN A 47 -14.12 -12.25 0.77
C ASN A 47 -14.24 -10.93 1.53
N ARG A 48 -14.42 -10.99 2.86
CA ARG A 48 -14.51 -9.80 3.70
C ARG A 48 -13.19 -9.02 3.70
N ILE A 49 -12.06 -9.71 3.74
CA ILE A 49 -10.72 -9.09 3.60
C ILE A 49 -10.59 -8.40 2.25
N ALA A 50 -10.94 -9.09 1.16
CA ALA A 50 -10.83 -8.55 -0.18
C ALA A 50 -11.75 -7.35 -0.45
N GLU A 51 -12.96 -7.34 0.11
CA GLU A 51 -13.90 -6.22 -0.02
C GLU A 51 -13.45 -4.95 0.73
N ASN A 52 -12.64 -5.09 1.78
CA ASN A 52 -12.12 -3.95 2.57
C ASN A 52 -10.80 -3.38 2.04
N LEU A 53 -10.28 -3.95 0.95
CA LEU A 53 -9.04 -3.51 0.33
C LEU A 53 -9.29 -3.08 -1.12
N SER A 54 -8.71 -1.96 -1.52
CA SER A 54 -8.77 -1.47 -2.90
C SER A 54 -7.71 -2.14 -3.80
N VAL A 55 -7.50 -3.45 -3.65
CA VAL A 55 -6.55 -4.24 -4.45
C VAL A 55 -7.20 -5.49 -5.02
N SER A 56 -6.59 -6.08 -6.06
CA SER A 56 -7.11 -7.31 -6.65
C SER A 56 -7.09 -8.49 -5.67
N ARG A 57 -8.03 -9.43 -5.80
CA ARG A 57 -8.05 -10.68 -5.00
C ARG A 57 -6.72 -11.44 -5.06
N ALA A 58 -6.06 -11.47 -6.22
CA ALA A 58 -4.74 -12.09 -6.36
C ALA A 58 -3.68 -11.38 -5.51
N SER A 59 -3.75 -10.07 -5.37
CA SER A 59 -2.88 -9.29 -4.48
C SER A 59 -3.15 -9.63 -3.01
N VAL A 60 -4.43 -9.74 -2.62
CA VAL A 60 -4.82 -10.16 -1.26
C VAL A 60 -4.26 -11.54 -0.92
N VAL A 61 -4.35 -12.50 -1.84
CA VAL A 61 -3.75 -13.84 -1.67
C VAL A 61 -2.24 -13.76 -1.44
N ARG A 62 -1.52 -12.92 -2.20
CA ARG A 62 -0.06 -12.75 -2.04
C ARG A 62 0.29 -12.14 -0.69
N LEU A 63 -0.45 -11.12 -0.26
CA LEU A 63 -0.27 -10.49 1.05
C LEU A 63 -0.51 -11.48 2.19
N LEU A 64 -1.64 -12.20 2.18
CA LEU A 64 -1.95 -13.22 3.18
C LEU A 64 -0.88 -14.31 3.23
N ARG A 65 -0.38 -14.78 2.07
CA ARG A 65 0.71 -15.76 2.03
C ARG A 65 1.98 -15.25 2.71
N VAL A 66 2.35 -13.99 2.51
CA VAL A 66 3.53 -13.39 3.16
C VAL A 66 3.31 -13.28 4.66
N LEU A 67 2.12 -12.84 5.10
CA LEU A 67 1.77 -12.72 6.51
C LEU A 67 1.74 -14.08 7.21
N GLN A 68 1.20 -15.12 6.56
CA GLN A 68 1.23 -16.49 7.05
C GLN A 68 2.65 -17.04 7.15
N LYS A 69 3.48 -16.83 6.13
CA LYS A 69 4.90 -17.27 6.14
C LYS A 69 5.71 -16.59 7.25
N SER A 70 5.27 -15.40 7.68
CA SER A 70 5.93 -14.61 8.73
C SER A 70 5.26 -14.78 10.09
N ASP A 71 4.35 -15.76 10.22
CA ASP A 71 3.63 -16.11 11.45
C ASP A 71 2.77 -14.96 12.04
N TYR A 72 2.40 -13.97 11.24
CA TYR A 72 1.49 -12.88 11.66
C TYR A 72 0.01 -13.21 11.45
N VAL A 73 -0.29 -14.22 10.64
CA VAL A 73 -1.66 -14.62 10.31
C VAL A 73 -1.74 -16.13 10.23
N ILE A 74 -2.78 -16.71 10.82
CA ILE A 74 -3.09 -18.14 10.71
C ILE A 74 -4.39 -18.29 9.92
N LYS A 75 -4.40 -19.23 8.97
CA LYS A 75 -5.63 -19.68 8.32
C LYS A 75 -6.15 -20.90 9.07
N ASP A 76 -7.39 -20.84 9.49
CA ASP A 76 -8.11 -21.97 10.03
C ASP A 76 -8.49 -22.94 8.91
N GLU A 77 -8.05 -24.20 8.98
CA GLU A 77 -8.23 -25.19 7.90
C GLU A 77 -9.68 -25.69 7.80
N GLU A 78 -10.44 -25.66 8.90
CA GLU A 78 -11.84 -26.10 8.90
C GLU A 78 -12.76 -25.04 8.28
N SER A 79 -12.67 -23.80 8.74
CA SER A 79 -13.52 -22.70 8.27
C SER A 79 -12.97 -21.94 7.07
N GLY A 80 -11.68 -22.09 6.77
CA GLY A 80 -10.97 -21.34 5.73
C GLY A 80 -10.77 -19.85 6.05
N LYS A 81 -11.06 -19.42 7.28
CA LYS A 81 -10.97 -18.03 7.74
C LYS A 81 -9.60 -17.71 8.33
N TYR A 82 -9.30 -16.43 8.48
CA TYR A 82 -8.00 -15.93 8.94
C TYR A 82 -8.12 -15.27 10.31
N ARG A 83 -7.07 -15.38 11.12
CA ARG A 83 -6.87 -14.65 12.39
C ARG A 83 -5.43 -14.16 12.49
N ALA A 84 -5.20 -13.11 13.26
CA ALA A 84 -3.85 -12.69 13.66
C ALA A 84 -3.27 -13.67 14.70
#